data_AF-A0A929C3F8-F1
#
_entry.id   AF-A0A929C3F8-F1
#
_cell.length_a   1.000
_cell.length_b   1.000
_cell.length_c   1.000
_cell.angle_alpha   90.00
_cell.angle_beta   90.00
_cell.angle_gamma   90.00
#
_symmetry.space_group_name_H-M   'P 1'
#
loop_
_entity.id
_entity.type
_entity.pdbx_description
1 polymer ?
#
loop_
_entity_poly.entity_id
_entity_poly.type
_entity_poly.pdbx_seq_one_letter_code
_entity_poly.pdbx_strand_id
1 'polypeptide(L)'
;DEKVTAAVIKKALKAEIDALKGDEGESARKELRILQEQDTAIKAIEKRIKDAKATLKQKTGELELKLQLKRTGGDDFMAENRELIRQVDGQLSGLDAGNKADKKKINALNKDKATLEERIARTDALLSEIGGQLTEEEARRLIQKKIYDIANGELERYLNAEKRLLIRGVERLWDKYALSGRELEAEREATREMLDGFVSRLGYLL
;
A
#
# COMPACT_ATOMS: atom_id res chain seq x y z
N ASP A 1 0.86 17.38 29.00
CA ASP A 1 1.39 16.27 28.17
C ASP A 1 1.90 16.78 26.84
N GLU A 2 3.22 16.88 26.73
CA GLU A 2 3.86 17.19 25.45
C GLU A 2 3.78 15.95 24.55
N LYS A 3 3.22 16.12 23.35
CA LYS A 3 3.04 15.00 22.41
C LYS A 3 4.42 14.53 21.95
N VAL A 4 4.82 13.33 22.31
CA VAL A 4 6.10 12.75 21.90
C VAL A 4 6.10 12.60 20.37
N THR A 5 6.92 13.39 19.70
CA THR A 5 7.10 13.37 18.23
C THR A 5 8.54 13.06 17.88
N ALA A 6 8.79 12.57 16.65
CA ALA A 6 10.14 12.32 16.15
C ALA A 6 11.06 13.57 16.25
N ALA A 7 10.51 14.77 16.11
CA ALA A 7 11.25 16.02 16.28
C ALA A 7 11.69 16.24 17.74
N VAL A 8 10.80 15.97 18.71
CA VAL A 8 11.09 16.09 20.15
C VAL A 8 12.12 15.04 20.57
N ILE A 9 11.99 13.79 20.11
CA ILE A 9 12.94 12.70 20.40
C ILE A 9 14.34 13.04 19.87
N LYS A 10 14.47 13.54 18.63
CA LYS A 10 15.77 13.95 18.07
C LYS A 10 16.40 15.11 18.81
N LYS A 11 15.60 16.06 19.29
CA LYS A 11 16.09 17.20 20.07
C LYS A 11 16.65 16.72 21.42
N ALA A 12 15.96 15.79 22.08
CA ALA A 12 16.42 15.16 23.31
C ALA A 12 17.71 14.35 23.09
N LEU A 13 17.73 13.45 22.09
CA LEU A 13 18.91 12.65 21.73
C LEU A 13 20.13 13.53 21.42
N LYS A 14 19.93 14.64 20.69
CA LYS A 14 21.02 15.58 20.41
C LYS A 14 21.52 16.29 21.66
N ALA A 15 20.63 16.69 22.56
CA ALA A 15 21.01 17.32 23.83
C ALA A 15 21.82 16.35 24.71
N GLU A 16 21.45 15.07 24.73
CA GLU A 16 22.14 14.01 25.48
C GLU A 16 23.54 13.72 24.89
N ILE A 17 23.64 13.63 23.57
CA ILE A 17 24.94 13.54 22.86
C ILE A 17 25.82 14.76 23.16
N ASP A 18 25.25 15.97 23.15
CA ASP A 18 26.00 17.20 23.40
C ASP A 18 26.46 17.31 24.87
N ALA A 19 25.68 16.81 25.83
CA ALA A 19 26.05 16.75 27.25
C ALA A 19 27.20 15.78 27.53
N LEU A 20 27.21 14.61 26.88
CA LEU A 20 28.23 13.57 27.10
C LEU A 20 29.58 13.82 26.40
N LYS A 21 29.68 14.81 25.50
CA LYS A 21 30.93 15.13 24.76
C LYS A 21 32.09 15.62 25.63
N GLY A 22 31.82 16.08 26.85
CA GLY A 22 32.83 16.61 27.77
C GLY A 22 33.31 15.65 28.85
N ASP A 23 32.75 14.44 28.92
CA ASP A 23 33.07 13.46 29.97
C ASP A 23 34.15 12.46 29.49
N GLU A 24 35.22 12.33 30.28
CA GLU A 24 36.34 11.42 29.98
C GLU A 24 36.16 10.00 30.55
N GLY A 25 35.09 9.75 31.31
CA GLY A 25 34.78 8.44 31.87
C GLY A 25 34.56 7.37 30.79
N GLU A 26 35.12 6.18 31.00
CA GLU A 26 35.03 5.08 30.03
C GLU A 26 33.58 4.67 29.73
N SER A 27 32.70 4.75 30.73
CA SER A 27 31.25 4.52 30.58
C SER A 27 30.59 5.58 29.71
N ALA A 28 30.87 6.87 29.96
CA ALA A 28 30.32 7.99 29.21
C ALA A 28 30.74 7.96 27.73
N ARG A 29 31.99 7.56 27.44
CA ARG A 29 32.47 7.37 26.06
C ARG A 29 31.76 6.24 25.33
N LYS A 30 31.49 5.12 26.00
CA LYS A 30 30.72 3.98 25.42
C LYS A 30 29.28 4.40 25.11
N GLU A 31 28.64 5.10 26.05
CA GLU A 31 27.28 5.61 25.89
C GLU A 31 27.18 6.66 24.77
N LEU A 32 28.10 7.62 24.73
CA LEU A 32 28.18 8.62 23.66
C LEU A 32 28.29 7.96 22.29
N ARG A 33 29.12 6.92 22.15
CA ARG A 33 29.26 6.18 20.89
C ARG A 33 27.95 5.52 20.46
N ILE A 34 27.24 4.87 21.39
CA ILE A 34 25.94 4.22 21.10
C ILE A 34 24.92 5.26 20.65
N LEU A 35 24.83 6.40 21.33
CA LEU A 35 23.88 7.46 20.99
C LEU A 35 24.21 8.11 19.64
N GLN A 36 25.49 8.28 19.30
CA GLN A 36 25.92 8.73 17.97
C GLN A 36 25.59 7.73 16.87
N GLU A 37 25.80 6.43 17.10
CA GLU A 37 25.40 5.36 16.19
C GLU A 37 23.87 5.36 15.97
N GLN A 38 23.08 5.57 17.03
CA GLN A 38 21.62 5.70 16.93
C GLN A 38 21.18 6.96 16.17
N ASP A 39 21.78 8.12 16.44
CA ASP A 39 21.47 9.38 15.73
C ASP A 39 21.77 9.26 14.23
N THR A 40 22.91 8.65 13.86
CA THR A 40 23.25 8.40 12.46
C THR A 40 22.28 7.43 11.80
N ALA A 41 21.88 6.34 12.48
CA ALA A 41 20.90 5.39 11.98
C ALA A 41 19.52 6.03 11.78
N ILE A 42 19.06 6.86 12.73
CA ILE A 42 17.79 7.60 12.64
C ILE A 42 17.82 8.54 11.42
N LYS A 43 18.89 9.32 11.25
CA LYS A 43 19.04 10.22 10.08
C LYS A 43 19.03 9.46 8.76
N ALA A 44 19.65 8.28 8.70
CA ALA A 44 19.64 7.44 7.51
C ALA A 44 18.23 6.92 7.19
N ILE A 45 17.48 6.47 8.20
CA ILE A 45 16.08 6.03 8.05
C ILE A 45 15.20 7.19 7.60
N GLU A 46 15.32 8.38 8.19
CA GLU A 46 14.55 9.56 7.80
C GLU A 46 14.81 9.96 6.35
N LYS A 47 16.08 9.93 5.93
CA LYS A 47 16.44 10.16 4.53
C LYS A 47 15.76 9.14 3.61
N ARG A 48 15.82 7.85 3.95
CA ARG A 48 15.15 6.78 3.18
C ARG A 48 13.64 6.98 3.10
N ILE A 49 12.99 7.37 4.18
CA ILE A 49 11.54 7.66 4.20
C ILE A 49 11.22 8.85 3.29
N LYS A 50 12.02 9.92 3.35
CA LYS A 50 11.84 11.10 2.51
C LYS A 50 11.98 10.75 1.03
N ASP A 51 13.03 10.01 0.69
CA ASP A 51 13.32 9.59 -0.69
C ASP A 51 12.21 8.65 -1.19
N ALA A 52 11.79 7.66 -0.39
CA ALA A 52 10.69 6.77 -0.73
C ALA A 52 9.36 7.50 -0.95
N LYS A 53 9.04 8.51 -0.13
CA LYS A 53 7.85 9.36 -0.32
C LYS A 53 7.92 10.16 -1.63
N ALA A 54 9.09 10.69 -1.97
CA ALA A 54 9.30 11.39 -3.23
C ALA A 54 9.10 10.45 -4.43
N THR A 55 9.69 9.26 -4.37
CA THR A 55 9.50 8.22 -5.39
C THR A 55 8.05 7.79 -5.50
N LEU A 56 7.35 7.57 -4.39
CA LEU A 56 5.93 7.22 -4.38
C LEU A 56 5.11 8.29 -5.09
N LYS A 57 5.29 9.57 -4.74
CA LYS A 57 4.59 10.68 -5.38
C LYS A 57 4.83 10.73 -6.90
N GLN A 58 6.08 10.54 -7.31
CA GLN A 58 6.45 10.50 -8.72
C GLN A 58 5.75 9.34 -9.44
N LYS A 59 5.81 8.12 -8.88
CA LYS A 59 5.19 6.93 -9.47
C LYS A 59 3.67 6.98 -9.48
N THR A 60 3.04 7.60 -8.48
CA THR A 60 1.59 7.85 -8.48
C THR A 60 1.21 8.77 -9.64
N GLY A 61 1.92 9.88 -9.84
CA GLY A 61 1.64 10.78 -10.97
C GLY A 61 1.91 10.13 -12.33
N GLU A 62 2.97 9.33 -12.45
CA GLU A 62 3.26 8.55 -13.67
C GLU A 62 2.14 7.54 -13.97
N LEU A 63 1.64 6.84 -12.95
CA LEU A 63 0.53 5.90 -13.08
C LEU A 63 -0.78 6.59 -13.48
N GLU A 64 -1.10 7.73 -12.87
CA GLU A 64 -2.28 8.53 -13.22
C GLU A 64 -2.25 8.94 -14.69
N LEU A 65 -1.10 9.41 -15.18
CA LEU A 65 -0.93 9.76 -16.59
C LEU A 65 -1.08 8.54 -17.50
N LYS A 66 -0.44 7.40 -17.17
CA LYS A 66 -0.55 6.15 -17.93
C LYS A 66 -2.01 5.68 -18.02
N LEU A 67 -2.77 5.78 -16.92
CA LEU A 67 -4.20 5.42 -16.90
C LEU A 67 -5.05 6.34 -17.77
N GLN A 68 -4.78 7.66 -17.75
CA GLN A 68 -5.45 8.62 -18.62
C GLN A 68 -5.17 8.29 -20.08
N LEU A 69 -3.90 8.12 -20.47
CA LEU A 69 -3.50 7.77 -21.83
C LEU A 69 -4.11 6.44 -22.28
N LYS A 70 -4.19 5.44 -21.41
CA LYS A 70 -4.86 4.16 -21.74
C LYS A 70 -6.35 4.38 -22.03
N ARG A 71 -7.02 5.31 -21.34
CA ARG A 71 -8.45 5.56 -21.50
C ARG A 71 -8.77 6.43 -22.72
N THR A 72 -8.10 7.57 -22.86
CA THR A 72 -8.44 8.59 -23.87
C THR A 72 -7.54 8.55 -25.10
N GLY A 73 -6.43 7.80 -25.05
CA GLY A 73 -5.34 7.95 -26.02
C GLY A 73 -4.52 9.20 -25.72
N GLY A 74 -3.53 9.47 -26.58
CA GLY A 74 -2.70 10.68 -26.51
C GLY A 74 -2.88 11.62 -27.68
N ASP A 75 -3.80 11.33 -28.60
CA ASP A 75 -4.01 12.14 -29.81
C ASP A 75 -4.38 13.57 -29.46
N ASP A 76 -5.34 13.78 -28.54
CA ASP A 76 -5.74 15.11 -28.08
C ASP A 76 -4.57 15.84 -27.40
N PHE A 77 -3.84 15.15 -26.51
CA PHE A 77 -2.70 15.70 -25.80
C PHE A 77 -1.59 16.13 -26.76
N MET A 78 -1.34 15.35 -27.80
CA MET A 78 -0.34 15.66 -28.82
C MET A 78 -0.83 16.74 -29.79
N ALA A 79 -2.12 16.76 -30.13
CA ALA A 79 -2.72 17.78 -31.00
C ALA A 79 -2.60 19.17 -30.36
N GLU A 80 -2.90 19.31 -29.06
CA GLU A 80 -2.73 20.58 -28.34
C GLU A 80 -1.27 21.06 -28.37
N ASN A 81 -0.32 20.18 -28.08
CA ASN A 81 1.10 20.52 -28.10
C ASN A 81 1.59 20.87 -29.52
N ARG A 82 1.10 20.19 -30.57
CA ARG A 82 1.40 20.50 -31.97
C ARG A 82 0.85 21.87 -32.37
N GLU A 83 -0.34 22.24 -31.89
CA GLU A 83 -0.90 23.56 -32.18
C GLU A 83 -0.11 24.68 -31.48
N LEU A 84 0.35 24.46 -30.24
CA LEU A 84 1.27 25.39 -29.58
C LEU A 84 2.59 25.54 -30.34
N ILE A 85 3.15 24.45 -30.87
CA ILE A 85 4.34 24.51 -31.74
C ILE A 85 4.05 25.33 -33.00
N ARG A 86 2.89 25.14 -33.64
CA ARG A 86 2.49 25.94 -34.81
C ARG A 86 2.42 27.44 -34.48
N GLN A 87 1.88 27.81 -33.31
CA GLN A 87 1.84 29.20 -32.87
C GLN A 87 3.25 29.77 -32.65
N VAL A 88 4.14 28.99 -32.03
CA VAL A 88 5.54 29.36 -31.83
C VAL A 88 6.25 29.56 -33.19
N ASP A 89 6.04 28.66 -34.15
CA ASP A 89 6.60 28.76 -35.49
C ASP A 89 6.08 30.00 -36.24
N GLY A 90 4.80 30.31 -36.10
CA GLY A 90 4.21 31.56 -36.59
C GLY A 90 4.90 32.79 -36.00
N GLN A 91 5.11 32.83 -34.68
CA GLN A 91 5.82 33.93 -34.02
C GLN A 91 7.28 34.02 -34.47
N LEU A 92 7.96 32.90 -34.68
CA LEU A 92 9.34 32.87 -35.15
C LEU A 92 9.48 33.46 -36.56
N SER A 93 8.54 33.19 -37.46
CA SER A 93 8.55 33.71 -38.84
C SER A 93 8.46 35.23 -38.95
N GLY A 94 7.92 35.91 -37.93
CA GLY A 94 7.80 37.36 -37.88
C GLY A 94 8.96 38.09 -37.20
N LEU A 95 10.00 37.37 -36.74
CA LEU A 95 11.13 37.94 -35.99
C LEU A 95 12.40 38.03 -36.85
N ASP A 96 13.14 39.12 -36.71
CA ASP A 96 14.41 39.34 -37.43
C ASP A 96 15.62 38.87 -36.61
N ALA A 97 16.38 37.91 -37.14
CA ALA A 97 17.59 37.41 -36.50
C ALA A 97 18.72 38.45 -36.39
N GLY A 98 18.65 39.54 -37.19
CA GLY A 98 19.58 40.68 -37.14
C GLY A 98 19.35 41.62 -35.95
N ASN A 99 18.13 41.64 -35.38
CA ASN A 99 17.79 42.49 -34.25
C ASN A 99 18.13 41.81 -32.91
N LYS A 100 18.85 42.52 -32.03
CA LYS A 100 19.30 42.02 -30.71
C LYS A 100 18.12 41.66 -29.78
N ALA A 101 16.99 42.36 -29.87
CA ALA A 101 15.80 42.06 -29.09
C ALA A 101 15.10 40.79 -29.59
N ASP A 102 14.93 40.68 -30.90
CA ASP A 102 14.29 39.54 -31.55
C ASP A 102 15.13 38.26 -31.42
N LYS A 103 16.46 38.36 -31.47
CA LYS A 103 17.37 37.23 -31.21
C LYS A 103 17.17 36.60 -29.83
N LYS A 104 16.92 37.41 -28.79
CA LYS A 104 16.60 36.88 -27.45
C LYS A 104 15.25 36.14 -27.45
N LYS A 105 14.26 36.68 -28.16
CA LYS A 105 12.92 36.10 -28.27
C LYS A 105 12.93 34.80 -29.08
N ILE A 106 13.67 34.75 -30.19
CA ILE A 106 13.91 33.54 -30.99
C ILE A 106 14.51 32.43 -30.12
N ASN A 107 15.54 32.74 -29.32
CA ASN A 107 16.16 31.75 -28.44
C ASN A 107 15.22 31.23 -27.36
N ALA A 108 14.33 32.08 -26.81
CA ALA A 108 13.33 31.65 -25.84
C ALA A 108 12.27 30.75 -26.51
N LEU A 109 11.72 31.17 -27.64
CA LEU A 109 10.71 30.44 -28.39
C LEU A 109 11.23 29.07 -28.89
N ASN A 110 12.49 28.98 -29.32
CA ASN A 110 13.10 27.69 -29.68
C ASN A 110 13.24 26.75 -28.48
N LYS A 111 13.52 27.26 -27.28
CA LYS A 111 13.53 26.44 -26.06
C LYS A 111 12.14 25.94 -25.69
N ASP A 112 11.13 26.80 -25.83
CA ASP A 112 9.74 26.45 -25.59
C ASP A 112 9.28 25.37 -26.59
N LYS A 113 9.60 25.55 -27.87
CA LYS A 113 9.35 24.54 -28.92
C LYS A 113 10.00 23.20 -28.61
N ALA A 114 11.28 23.17 -28.25
CA ALA A 114 11.98 21.94 -27.88
C ALA A 114 11.31 21.26 -26.67
N THR A 115 10.85 22.04 -25.69
CA THR A 115 10.12 21.51 -24.52
C THR A 115 8.78 20.88 -24.92
N LEU A 116 8.05 21.48 -25.86
CA LEU A 116 6.79 20.94 -26.39
C LEU A 116 7.02 19.66 -27.21
N GLU A 117 8.07 19.63 -28.03
CA GLU A 117 8.47 18.43 -28.79
C GLU A 117 8.85 17.27 -27.86
N GLU A 118 9.61 17.55 -26.79
CA GLU A 118 9.91 16.55 -25.75
C GLU A 118 8.64 16.02 -25.07
N ARG A 119 7.64 16.87 -24.83
CA ARG A 119 6.36 16.43 -24.23
C ARG A 119 5.58 15.51 -25.15
N ILE A 120 5.56 15.79 -26.45
CA ILE A 120 4.95 14.90 -27.46
C ILE A 120 5.69 13.57 -27.45
N ALA A 121 7.02 13.58 -27.58
CA ALA A 121 7.83 12.36 -27.60
C ALA A 121 7.67 11.51 -26.32
N ARG A 122 7.58 12.15 -25.16
CA ARG A 122 7.30 11.45 -23.88
C ARG A 122 5.92 10.80 -23.88
N THR A 123 4.91 11.47 -24.45
CA THR A 123 3.54 10.95 -24.52
C THR A 123 3.47 9.75 -25.46
N ASP A 124 4.10 9.84 -26.62
CA ASP A 124 4.24 8.73 -27.57
C ASP A 124 4.96 7.53 -26.95
N ALA A 125 6.08 7.78 -26.26
CA ALA A 125 6.83 6.72 -25.58
C ALA A 125 5.98 6.02 -24.50
N LEU A 126 5.24 6.79 -23.70
CA LEU A 126 4.33 6.26 -22.68
C LEU A 126 3.18 5.46 -23.28
N LEU A 127 2.58 5.96 -24.36
CA LEU A 127 1.53 5.23 -25.10
C LEU A 127 2.05 3.90 -25.63
N SER A 128 3.26 3.88 -26.20
CA SER A 128 3.88 2.64 -26.67
C SER A 128 4.14 1.67 -25.52
N GLU A 129 4.66 2.16 -24.39
CA GLU A 129 4.93 1.36 -23.19
C GLU A 129 3.67 0.68 -22.64
N ILE A 130 2.52 1.37 -22.65
CA ILE A 130 1.24 0.84 -22.15
C ILE A 130 0.45 0.01 -23.20
N GLY A 131 1.03 -0.21 -24.39
CA GLY A 131 0.40 -0.95 -25.47
C GLY A 131 -0.75 -0.20 -26.16
N GLY A 132 -0.64 1.12 -26.26
CA GLY A 132 -1.62 2.00 -26.92
C GLY A 132 -2.88 2.24 -26.09
N GLN A 133 -3.86 2.91 -26.70
CA GLN A 133 -5.18 3.14 -26.11
C GLN A 133 -5.93 1.82 -25.88
N LEU A 134 -6.80 1.80 -24.87
CA LEU A 134 -7.68 0.68 -24.56
C LEU A 134 -8.56 0.36 -25.77
N THR A 135 -8.41 -0.85 -26.29
CA THR A 135 -9.24 -1.33 -27.39
C THR A 135 -10.62 -1.78 -26.90
N GLU A 136 -11.59 -1.85 -27.80
CA GLU A 136 -12.94 -2.34 -27.47
C GLU A 136 -12.92 -3.77 -26.91
N GLU A 137 -12.08 -4.65 -27.48
CA GLU A 137 -11.93 -6.03 -27.02
C GLU A 137 -11.35 -6.10 -25.59
N GLU A 138 -10.31 -5.31 -25.32
CA GLU A 138 -9.73 -5.20 -23.98
C GLU A 138 -10.74 -4.66 -22.97
N ALA A 139 -11.47 -3.60 -23.34
CA ALA A 139 -12.53 -3.03 -22.52
C ALA A 139 -13.61 -4.06 -22.20
N ARG A 140 -14.08 -4.81 -23.21
CA ARG A 140 -15.08 -5.87 -23.05
C ARG A 140 -14.60 -6.96 -22.10
N ARG A 141 -13.35 -7.43 -22.24
CA ARG A 141 -12.75 -8.42 -21.33
C ARG A 141 -12.67 -7.90 -19.89
N LEU A 142 -12.24 -6.66 -19.70
CA LEU A 142 -12.15 -6.04 -18.37
C LEU A 142 -13.52 -5.87 -17.71
N ILE A 143 -14.53 -5.45 -18.47
CA ILE A 143 -15.91 -5.31 -17.98
C ILE A 143 -16.45 -6.67 -17.56
N GLN A 144 -16.29 -7.71 -18.39
CA GLN A 144 -16.73 -9.06 -18.06
C GLN A 144 -16.04 -9.59 -16.80
N LYS A 145 -14.72 -9.42 -16.70
CA LYS A 145 -13.96 -9.80 -15.51
C LYS A 145 -14.47 -9.08 -14.27
N LYS A 146 -14.70 -7.76 -14.34
CA LYS A 146 -15.23 -6.98 -13.22
C LYS A 146 -16.59 -7.48 -12.75
N ILE A 147 -17.49 -7.80 -13.68
CA ILE A 147 -18.81 -8.34 -13.36
C ILE A 147 -18.67 -9.71 -12.68
N TYR A 148 -17.81 -10.58 -13.21
CA TYR A 148 -17.51 -11.88 -12.62
C TYR A 148 -16.95 -11.76 -11.21
N ASP A 149 -15.95 -10.91 -10.99
CA ASP A 149 -15.31 -10.71 -9.69
C ASP A 149 -16.32 -10.21 -8.64
N ILE A 150 -17.21 -9.29 -9.01
CA ILE A 150 -18.29 -8.80 -8.14
C ILE A 150 -19.26 -9.93 -7.79
N ALA A 151 -19.72 -10.69 -8.80
CA ALA A 151 -20.65 -11.79 -8.58
C ALA A 151 -20.03 -12.87 -7.68
N ASN A 152 -18.76 -13.20 -7.91
CA ASN A 152 -18.04 -14.18 -7.08
C ASN A 152 -17.83 -13.66 -5.65
N GLY A 153 -17.46 -12.40 -5.47
CA GLY A 153 -17.32 -11.80 -4.14
C GLY A 153 -18.62 -11.81 -3.33
N GLU A 154 -19.75 -11.52 -3.97
CA GLU A 154 -21.07 -11.62 -3.32
C GLU A 154 -21.42 -13.07 -2.99
N LEU A 155 -21.19 -14.01 -3.91
CA LEU A 155 -21.41 -15.44 -3.67
C LEU A 155 -20.57 -15.96 -2.50
N GLU A 156 -19.28 -15.63 -2.45
CA GLU A 156 -18.39 -15.98 -1.35
C GLU A 156 -18.88 -15.39 -0.03
N ARG A 157 -19.36 -14.15 -0.03
CA ARG A 157 -19.92 -13.51 1.17
C ARG A 157 -21.12 -14.31 1.71
N TYR A 158 -22.07 -14.66 0.84
CA TYR A 158 -23.25 -15.46 1.22
C TYR A 158 -22.84 -16.86 1.69
N LEU A 159 -21.99 -17.54 0.92
CA LEU A 159 -21.52 -18.88 1.26
C LEU A 159 -20.80 -18.89 2.62
N ASN A 160 -19.98 -17.89 2.91
CA ASN A 160 -19.28 -17.79 4.20
C ASN A 160 -20.24 -17.46 5.35
N ALA A 161 -21.31 -16.70 5.11
CA ALA A 161 -22.36 -16.48 6.10
C ALA A 161 -23.10 -17.79 6.44
N GLU A 162 -23.50 -18.56 5.43
CA GLU A 162 -24.17 -19.86 5.60
C GLU A 162 -23.26 -20.90 6.27
N LYS A 163 -21.98 -20.98 5.87
CA LYS A 163 -20.99 -21.84 6.53
C LYS A 163 -20.89 -21.54 8.03
N ARG A 164 -20.86 -20.27 8.43
CA ARG A 164 -20.85 -19.87 9.85
C ARG A 164 -22.13 -20.22 10.58
N LEU A 165 -23.27 -20.25 9.90
CA LEU A 165 -24.53 -20.71 10.50
C LEU A 165 -24.53 -22.22 10.69
N LEU A 166 -24.07 -22.97 9.69
CA LEU A 166 -23.93 -24.42 9.77
C LEU A 166 -23.00 -24.85 10.91
N ILE A 167 -21.81 -24.24 10.99
CA ILE A 167 -20.83 -24.52 12.06
C ILE A 167 -21.48 -24.27 13.43
N ARG A 168 -22.12 -23.11 13.63
CA ARG A 168 -22.84 -22.81 14.88
C ARG A 168 -23.95 -23.80 15.18
N GLY A 169 -24.66 -24.28 14.15
CA GLY A 169 -25.69 -25.31 14.30
C GLY A 169 -25.10 -26.62 14.81
N VAL A 170 -23.98 -27.05 14.23
CA VAL A 170 -23.25 -28.26 14.65
C VAL A 170 -22.66 -28.10 16.04
N GLU A 171 -22.03 -26.97 16.34
CA GLU A 171 -21.50 -26.64 17.69
C GLU A 171 -22.61 -26.68 18.73
N ARG A 172 -23.79 -26.12 18.44
CA ARG A 172 -24.93 -26.18 19.36
C ARG A 172 -25.45 -27.60 19.58
N LEU A 173 -25.47 -28.43 18.54
CA LEU A 173 -25.84 -29.83 18.67
C LEU A 173 -24.80 -30.60 19.48
N TRP A 174 -23.53 -30.31 19.24
CA TRP A 174 -22.43 -30.82 20.04
C TRP A 174 -22.60 -30.41 21.52
N ASP A 175 -22.76 -29.13 21.84
CA ASP A 175 -22.95 -28.67 23.22
C ASP A 175 -24.16 -29.32 23.92
N LYS A 176 -25.22 -29.64 23.17
CA LYS A 176 -26.44 -30.24 23.73
C LYS A 176 -26.36 -31.76 23.91
N TYR A 177 -25.71 -32.46 22.98
CA TYR A 177 -25.74 -33.93 22.88
C TYR A 177 -24.38 -34.60 23.06
N ALA A 178 -23.29 -33.84 23.07
CA ALA A 178 -22.05 -34.26 23.69
C ALA A 178 -22.28 -34.28 25.21
N LEU A 179 -23.16 -35.17 25.66
CA LEU A 179 -23.08 -35.76 26.97
C LEU A 179 -21.61 -36.10 27.14
N SER A 180 -20.95 -35.44 28.08
CA SER A 180 -19.54 -35.73 28.25
C SER A 180 -19.48 -37.22 28.56
N GLY A 181 -18.68 -38.00 27.81
CA GLY A 181 -18.56 -39.44 28.07
C GLY A 181 -18.28 -39.71 29.56
N ARG A 182 -17.67 -38.72 30.23
CA ARG A 182 -17.47 -38.63 31.68
C ARG A 182 -18.75 -38.56 32.52
N GLU A 183 -19.76 -37.79 32.14
CA GLU A 183 -21.04 -37.75 32.88
C GLU A 183 -21.78 -39.08 32.75
N LEU A 184 -21.81 -39.67 31.56
CA LEU A 184 -22.42 -41.00 31.34
C LEU A 184 -21.62 -42.11 32.06
N GLU A 185 -20.29 -42.05 32.05
CA GLU A 185 -19.44 -42.97 32.81
C GLU A 185 -19.62 -42.79 34.32
N ALA A 186 -19.71 -41.56 34.83
CA ALA A 186 -19.96 -41.29 36.23
C ALA A 186 -21.33 -41.80 36.68
N GLU A 187 -22.39 -41.58 35.88
CA GLU A 187 -23.72 -42.12 36.17
C GLU A 187 -23.73 -43.65 36.10
N ARG A 188 -22.97 -44.25 35.16
CA ARG A 188 -22.80 -45.70 35.07
C ARG A 188 -22.07 -46.28 36.29
N GLU A 189 -20.96 -45.68 36.72
CA GLU A 189 -20.21 -46.15 37.89
C GLU A 189 -21.04 -45.97 39.17
N ALA A 190 -21.74 -44.85 39.34
CA ALA A 190 -22.66 -44.67 40.48
C ALA A 190 -23.77 -45.74 40.51
N THR A 191 -24.34 -46.08 39.34
CA THR A 191 -25.33 -47.16 39.22
C THR A 191 -24.71 -48.52 39.53
N ARG A 192 -23.47 -48.75 39.11
CA ARG A 192 -22.72 -49.99 39.37
C ARG A 192 -22.42 -50.18 40.86
N GLU A 193 -21.92 -49.15 41.53
CA GLU A 193 -21.69 -49.18 42.98
C GLU A 193 -22.99 -49.47 43.76
N MET A 194 -24.11 -48.88 43.33
CA MET A 194 -25.41 -49.14 43.95
C MET A 194 -25.83 -50.62 43.78
N LEU A 195 -25.63 -51.18 42.59
CA LEU A 195 -25.91 -52.60 42.30
C LEU A 195 -24.99 -53.54 43.09
N ASP A 196 -23.69 -53.27 43.13
CA ASP A 196 -22.72 -54.05 43.92
C ASP A 196 -23.10 -54.02 45.42
N GLY A 197 -23.58 -52.86 45.91
CA GLY A 197 -24.10 -52.73 47.27
C GLY A 197 -25.42 -53.49 47.53
N PHE A 198 -26.28 -53.68 46.53
CA PHE A 198 -27.47 -54.53 46.64
C PHE A 198 -27.11 -56.01 46.62
N VAL A 199 -26.22 -56.42 45.72
CA VAL A 199 -25.77 -57.81 45.56
C VAL A 199 -25.03 -58.28 46.81
N SER A 200 -24.14 -57.45 47.36
CA SER A 200 -23.45 -57.69 48.63
C SER A 200 -24.43 -57.87 49.81
N ARG A 201 -25.49 -57.05 49.86
CA ARG A 201 -26.54 -57.15 50.90
C ARG A 201 -27.38 -58.42 50.79
N LEU A 202 -27.49 -58.99 49.60
CA LEU A 202 -28.16 -60.26 49.34
C LEU A 202 -27.26 -61.48 49.64
N GLY A 203 -26.03 -61.26 50.12
CA GLY A 203 -25.09 -62.32 50.49
C GLY A 203 -24.35 -62.95 49.31
N TYR A 204 -24.51 -62.38 48.12
CA TYR A 204 -23.72 -62.74 46.95
C TYR A 204 -22.45 -61.87 46.99
N LEU A 205 -21.33 -62.47 47.39
CA LEU A 205 -20.01 -61.85 47.22
C LEU A 205 -19.57 -62.05 45.76
N LEU A 206 -19.17 -60.95 45.12
CA LEU A 206 -18.29 -60.98 43.95
C LEU A 206 -16.84 -60.94 44.42
#